data_AF-A0AAW7HP97-F1
#
_entry.id   AF-A0AAW7HP97-F1
#
_cell.length_a   1.000
_cell.length_b   1.000
_cell.length_c   1.000
_cell.angle_alpha   90.00
_cell.angle_beta   90.00
_cell.angle_gamma   90.00
#
_symmetry.space_group_name_H-M   'P 1'
#
loop_
_entity.id
_entity.type
_entity.pdbx_description
1 polymer ?
#
loop_
_entity_poly.entity_id
_entity_poly.type
_entity_poly.pdbx_seq_one_letter_code
_entity_poly.pdbx_strand_id
1 'polypeptide(L)'
;MEKLQLDVEVEDAADFLRPLAEALRSLEKFPELPLQVFRDLVANSLHELSVSLDSTALAAGDLRVVVRPRRNIELVTAALRALEGYIHRFSLPEKFWMEARR
;
A
#
# COMPACT_ATOMS: atom_id res chain seq x y z
N MET A 1 4.65 -11.55 31.90
CA MET A 1 4.26 -10.33 31.17
C MET A 1 2.95 -10.61 30.48
N GLU A 2 1.88 -9.94 30.89
CA GLU A 2 0.59 -10.04 30.20
C GLU A 2 0.68 -9.25 28.90
N LYS A 3 0.40 -9.90 27.76
CA LYS A 3 0.29 -9.21 26.47
C LYS A 3 -1.15 -8.72 26.34
N LEU A 4 -1.31 -7.41 26.17
CA LEU A 4 -2.59 -6.83 25.78
C LEU A 4 -2.82 -7.20 24.30
N GLN A 5 -3.78 -8.08 24.02
CA GLN A 5 -4.23 -8.37 22.67
C GLN A 5 -5.46 -7.50 22.38
N LEU A 6 -5.32 -6.61 21.40
CA LEU A 6 -6.39 -5.76 20.91
C LEU A 6 -6.68 -6.18 19.47
N ASP A 7 -7.84 -6.78 19.25
CA ASP A 7 -8.37 -6.97 17.91
C ASP A 7 -9.03 -5.66 17.48
N VAL A 8 -8.43 -5.00 16.49
CA VAL A 8 -8.90 -3.72 15.98
C VAL A 8 -9.58 -3.97 14.63
N GLU A 9 -10.90 -3.85 14.61
CA GLU A 9 -11.66 -3.70 13.38
C GLU A 9 -11.67 -2.23 12.98
N VAL A 10 -11.15 -1.93 11.79
CA VAL A 10 -11.10 -0.58 11.24
C VAL A 10 -12.17 -0.48 10.15
N GLU A 11 -13.21 0.30 10.41
CA GLU A 11 -14.17 0.70 9.39
C GLU A 11 -13.43 1.37 8.22
N ASP A 12 -13.84 1.07 6.98
CA ASP A 12 -13.22 1.55 5.74
C ASP A 12 -11.74 1.17 5.52
N ALA A 13 -11.19 0.21 6.28
CA ALA A 13 -9.85 -0.33 6.00
C ALA A 13 -9.74 -0.90 4.58
N ALA A 14 -10.84 -1.45 4.07
CA ALA A 14 -10.92 -1.92 2.69
C ALA A 14 -10.67 -0.79 1.69
N ASP A 15 -11.20 0.41 1.94
CA ASP A 15 -11.02 1.57 1.06
C ASP A 15 -9.60 2.14 1.17
N PHE A 16 -9.04 2.13 2.37
CA PHE A 16 -7.65 2.50 2.59
C PHE A 16 -6.65 1.57 1.88
N LEU A 17 -6.90 0.25 1.91
CA LEU A 17 -6.01 -0.76 1.32
C LEU A 17 -6.32 -1.06 -0.15
N ARG A 18 -7.47 -0.63 -0.67
CA ARG A 18 -7.88 -0.87 -2.07
C ARG A 18 -6.82 -0.42 -3.07
N PRO A 19 -6.23 0.80 -2.97
CA PRO A 19 -5.24 1.23 -3.95
C PRO A 19 -3.99 0.34 -3.98
N LEU A 20 -3.63 -0.21 -2.83
CA LEU A 20 -2.50 -1.12 -2.68
C LEU A 20 -2.80 -2.49 -3.29
N ALA A 21 -3.98 -3.04 -2.99
CA ALA A 21 -4.44 -4.31 -3.53
C ALA A 21 -4.56 -4.28 -5.06
N GLU A 22 -5.07 -3.19 -5.61
CA GLU A 22 -5.14 -2.97 -7.07
C GLU A 22 -3.76 -2.92 -7.71
N ALA A 23 -2.81 -2.19 -7.11
CA ALA A 23 -1.44 -2.10 -7.62
C ALA A 23 -0.79 -3.49 -7.67
N LEU A 24 -0.87 -4.27 -6.58
CA LEU A 24 -0.34 -5.64 -6.55
C LEU A 24 -0.98 -6.55 -7.59
N ARG A 25 -2.31 -6.50 -7.74
CA ARG A 25 -3.04 -7.28 -8.75
C ARG A 25 -2.69 -6.86 -10.18
N SER A 26 -2.35 -5.60 -10.40
CA SER A 26 -1.87 -5.13 -11.70
C SER A 26 -0.50 -5.71 -12.03
N LEU A 27 0.40 -5.76 -11.03
CA LEU A 27 1.75 -6.31 -11.17
C LEU A 27 1.77 -7.83 -11.39
N GLU A 28 0.74 -8.56 -10.96
CA GLU A 28 0.58 -10.02 -11.22
C GLU A 28 0.57 -10.38 -12.71
N LYS A 29 0.28 -9.42 -13.59
CA LYS A 29 0.24 -9.63 -15.04
C LYS A 29 1.63 -9.69 -15.68
N PHE A 30 2.69 -9.35 -14.94
CA PHE A 30 4.06 -9.26 -15.42
C PHE A 30 4.91 -10.38 -14.79
N PRO A 31 5.06 -11.53 -15.47
CA PRO A 31 5.73 -12.71 -14.91
C PRO A 31 7.22 -12.50 -14.60
N GLU A 32 7.86 -11.50 -15.22
CA GLU A 32 9.24 -11.10 -14.98
C GLU A 32 9.46 -10.39 -13.63
N LEU A 33 8.39 -9.93 -12.98
CA LEU A 33 8.48 -9.20 -11.73
C LEU A 33 8.58 -10.14 -10.52
N PRO A 34 9.40 -9.79 -9.51
CA PRO A 34 9.50 -10.56 -8.28
C PRO A 34 8.30 -10.28 -7.36
N LEU A 35 7.11 -10.75 -7.73
CA LEU A 35 5.86 -10.44 -7.05
C LEU A 35 5.87 -10.78 -5.55
N GLN A 36 6.54 -11.88 -5.19
CA GLN A 36 6.67 -12.27 -3.78
C GLN A 36 7.40 -11.20 -2.96
N VAL A 37 8.42 -10.55 -3.52
CA VAL A 37 9.16 -9.47 -2.84
C VAL A 37 8.25 -8.27 -2.59
N PHE A 38 7.37 -7.93 -3.52
CA PHE A 38 6.39 -6.85 -3.32
C PHE A 38 5.35 -7.21 -2.26
N ARG A 39 4.87 -8.46 -2.25
CA ARG A 39 3.95 -8.95 -1.21
C ARG A 39 4.59 -8.91 0.18
N ASP A 40 5.84 -9.36 0.29
CA ASP A 40 6.60 -9.34 1.55
C ASP A 40 6.84 -7.90 2.03
N LEU A 41 7.18 -6.98 1.11
CA LEU A 41 7.34 -5.55 1.42
C LEU A 41 6.05 -4.95 1.99
N VAL A 42 4.90 -5.29 1.40
CA VAL A 42 3.58 -4.83 1.86
C VAL A 42 3.24 -5.42 3.23
N ALA A 43 3.44 -6.72 3.43
CA ALA A 43 3.21 -7.38 4.71
C ALA A 43 4.06 -6.77 5.83
N ASN A 44 5.35 -6.54 5.57
CA ASN A 44 6.25 -5.91 6.53
C ASN A 44 5.83 -4.47 6.88
N SER A 45 5.23 -3.76 5.93
CA SER A 45 4.75 -2.38 6.15
C SER A 45 3.44 -2.32 6.95
N LEU A 46 2.62 -3.37 6.90
CA LEU A 46 1.37 -3.48 7.66
C LEU A 46 1.59 -3.75 9.15
N HIS A 47 2.73 -4.33 9.53
CA HIS A 47 3.08 -4.59 10.93
C HIS A 47 3.39 -3.31 11.73
N GLU A 48 3.55 -2.17 11.06
CA GLU A 48 3.86 -0.90 11.68
C GLU A 48 2.62 0.01 11.77
N LEU A 49 1.70 -0.33 12.67
CA LEU A 49 0.60 0.55 13.05
C LEU A 49 1.01 1.41 14.25
N SER A 50 0.63 2.69 14.22
CA SER A 50 0.77 3.58 15.36
C SER A 50 -0.58 3.79 16.02
N VAL A 51 -0.66 3.51 17.32
CA VAL A 51 -1.84 3.78 18.14
C VAL A 51 -1.56 5.02 18.97
N SER A 52 -2.44 6.02 18.87
CA SER A 52 -2.30 7.31 19.56
C SER A 52 -3.65 7.78 20.07
N LEU A 53 -3.66 8.62 21.10
CA LEU A 53 -4.87 9.34 21.51
C LEU A 53 -5.01 10.61 20.67
N ASP A 54 -6.23 10.90 20.22
CA ASP A 54 -6.50 12.19 19.62
C ASP A 54 -6.46 13.28 20.70
N SER A 55 -5.40 14.07 20.70
CA SER A 55 -5.20 15.16 21.66
C SER A 55 -6.30 16.22 21.59
N THR A 56 -6.89 16.45 20.41
CA THR A 56 -7.94 17.46 20.23
C THR A 56 -9.29 16.94 20.74
N ALA A 57 -9.63 15.69 20.44
CA ALA A 57 -10.80 15.03 21.00
C ALA A 57 -10.69 14.92 22.54
N LEU A 58 -9.51 14.54 23.04
CA LEU A 58 -9.24 14.43 24.47
C LEU A 58 -9.44 15.77 25.18
N ALA A 59 -8.96 16.88 24.60
CA ALA A 59 -9.17 18.22 25.14
C ALA A 59 -10.66 18.64 25.17
N ALA A 60 -11.49 18.07 24.29
CA ALA A 60 -12.94 18.25 24.25
C ALA A 60 -13.70 17.27 25.17
N GLY A 61 -13.00 16.43 25.95
CA GLY A 61 -13.60 15.42 26.82
C GLY A 61 -14.01 14.13 26.13
N ASP A 62 -13.61 13.94 24.87
CA ASP A 62 -13.93 12.77 24.06
C ASP A 62 -12.71 11.85 23.94
N LEU A 63 -12.78 10.65 24.53
CA LEU A 63 -11.68 9.69 24.53
C LEU A 63 -11.70 8.86 23.25
N ARG A 64 -10.99 9.34 22.24
CA ARG A 64 -10.81 8.61 20.97
C ARG A 64 -9.39 8.08 20.81
N VAL A 65 -9.30 6.80 20.47
CA VAL A 65 -8.08 6.13 20.04
C VAL A 65 -8.00 6.22 18.52
N VAL A 66 -6.87 6.71 18.00
CA VAL A 66 -6.58 6.80 16.58
C VAL A 66 -5.50 5.79 16.23
N VAL A 67 -5.83 4.88 15.33
CA VAL A 67 -4.86 3.98 14.70
C VAL A 67 -4.48 4.58 13.36
N ARG A 68 -3.20 4.92 13.19
CA ARG A 68 -2.67 5.41 11.92
C ARG A 68 -1.68 4.41 11.34
N PRO A 69 -1.81 4.09 10.04
CA PRO A 69 -0.72 3.47 9.33
C PRO A 69 0.54 4.34 9.43
N ARG A 70 1.71 3.74 9.64
CA ARG A 70 2.96 4.50 9.54
C ARG A 70 3.24 4.90 8.09
N ARG A 71 4.03 5.97 7.92
CA ARG A 71 4.50 6.50 6.63
C ARG A 71 5.00 5.42 5.65
N ASN A 72 5.49 4.30 6.16
CA ASN A 72 5.98 3.19 5.35
C ASN A 72 4.92 2.62 4.41
N ILE A 73 3.66 2.45 4.84
CA ILE A 73 2.64 1.88 3.94
C ILE A 73 2.24 2.87 2.85
N GLU A 74 2.20 4.17 3.15
CA GLU A 74 1.91 5.22 2.18
C GLU A 74 3.01 5.25 1.10
N LEU A 75 4.28 5.18 1.53
CA LEU A 75 5.43 5.13 0.63
C LEU A 75 5.43 3.88 -0.25
N VAL A 76 5.15 2.71 0.33
CA VAL A 76 5.08 1.45 -0.44
C VAL A 76 3.94 1.50 -1.45
N THR A 77 2.78 2.03 -1.05
CA THR A 77 1.65 2.20 -1.96
C THR A 77 2.00 3.13 -3.12
N ALA A 78 2.61 4.29 -2.84
CA ALA A 78 3.06 5.23 -3.86
C ALA A 78 4.12 4.63 -4.80
N ALA A 79 5.08 3.87 -4.26
CA ALA A 79 6.12 3.21 -5.03
C ALA A 79 5.56 2.14 -5.98
N LEU A 80 4.63 1.30 -5.50
CA LEU A 80 3.99 0.28 -6.32
C LEU A 80 3.15 0.90 -7.44
N ARG A 81 2.42 1.99 -7.14
CA ARG A 81 1.67 2.75 -8.16
C ARG A 81 2.59 3.42 -9.19
N ALA A 82 3.73 3.96 -8.76
CA ALA A 82 4.71 4.53 -9.67
C ALA A 82 5.32 3.47 -10.59
N LEU A 83 5.63 2.29 -10.04
CA LEU A 83 6.11 1.14 -10.81
C LEU A 83 5.06 0.67 -11.82
N GLU A 84 3.80 0.49 -11.39
CA GLU A 84 2.67 0.18 -12.28
C GLU A 84 2.59 1.19 -13.43
N GLY A 85 2.62 2.49 -13.12
CA GLY A 85 2.57 3.55 -14.13
C GLY A 85 3.76 3.55 -15.09
N TYR A 86 4.97 3.27 -14.58
CA TYR A 86 6.17 3.12 -15.40
C TYR A 86 6.03 1.95 -16.37
N ILE A 87 5.63 0.79 -15.86
CA ILE A 87 5.45 -0.42 -16.68
C ILE A 87 4.38 -0.19 -17.75
N HIS A 88 3.24 0.40 -17.40
CA HIS A 88 2.21 0.74 -18.39
C HIS A 88 2.71 1.69 -19.48
N ARG A 89 3.56 2.66 -19.12
CA ARG A 89 4.07 3.67 -20.06
C ARG A 89 5.17 3.14 -20.97
N PHE A 90 6.06 2.28 -20.46
CA PHE A 90 7.30 1.91 -21.16
C PHE A 90 7.35 0.46 -21.63
N SER A 91 6.47 -0.42 -21.15
CA SER A 91 6.39 -1.81 -21.63
C SER A 91 5.53 -1.96 -22.89
N LEU A 92 4.94 -0.85 -23.39
CA LEU A 92 4.00 -0.84 -24.51
C LEU A 92 4.47 -0.32 -25.88
N PRO A 93 5.76 0.00 -26.16
CA PRO A 93 6.14 0.25 -27.55
C PRO A 93 7.38 -0.53 -28.00
N GLU A 94 7.36 -1.86 -27.98
CA GLU A 94 8.29 -2.64 -28.84
C GLU A 94 7.75 -2.86 -30.25
N LYS A 95 6.42 -2.74 -30.47
CA LYS A 95 5.82 -2.91 -31.80
C LYS A 95 5.90 -1.67 -32.70
N PHE A 96 6.07 -0.46 -32.15
CA PHE A 96 6.02 0.77 -32.95
C PHE A 96 7.36 1.12 -33.63
N TRP A 97 8.49 0.67 -33.09
CA TRP A 97 9.82 1.01 -33.62
C TRP A 97 10.33 0.07 -34.72
N MET A 98 9.69 -1.08 -34.94
CA MET A 98 10.09 -2.02 -36.01
C MET A 98 9.44 -1.74 -37.37
N GLU A 99 8.29 -1.04 -37.43
CA GLU A 99 7.64 -0.68 -38.70
C GLU A 99 8.18 0.61 -39.33
N ALA A 100 8.82 1.49 -38.57
CA ALA A 100 9.44 2.72 -39.09
C ALA A 100 10.81 2.49 -39.78
N ARG A 101 11.23 1.23 -39.97
CA ARG A 101 12.52 0.83 -40.55
C ARG A 101 12.43 -0.03 -41.81
N ARG A 102 11.26 -0.12 -42.45
CA ARG A 102 11.11 -0.73 -43.78
C ARG A 102 10.86 0.32 -44.85
#